data_AF-A0A8H4LS24-F1
#
_entry.id   AF-A0A8H4LS24-F1
#
_cell.length_a   1.000
_cell.length_b   1.000
_cell.length_c   1.000
_cell.angle_alpha   90.00
_cell.angle_beta   90.00
_cell.angle_gamma   90.00
#
_symmetry.space_group_name_H-M   'P 1'
#
loop_
_entity.id
_entity.type
_entity.pdbx_description
1 polymer ?
#
loop_
_entity_poly.entity_id
_entity_poly.type
_entity_poly.pdbx_seq_one_letter_code
_entity_poly.pdbx_strand_id
1 'polypeptide(L)'
;MDPETLRRSLRAHRRLTWNAHGLYAYLRSRASQSPENPVFDLGRFWSRDATCLEAGSRCAVVVYFLFESAGHMSQCWESLERSLAVDADVYHFSPGDDCMGGYAVALLFSHLAPLIGPMTYGKVEQAVQHYLGWCSKLDSNYPLWKDAERVTVELLPRTQKMEWYKARERAFSDPEDKRFCAGSGFHCRTPCDGEAMDLLGL
;
A
#
# COMPACT_ATOMS: atom_id res chain seq x y z
N MET A 1 33.03 6.33 36.71
CA MET A 1 32.51 6.11 35.34
C MET A 1 32.73 7.39 34.57
N ASP A 2 33.51 7.33 33.49
CA ASP A 2 34.06 8.50 32.80
C ASP A 2 32.98 9.23 31.95
N PRO A 3 32.85 10.58 32.07
CA PRO A 3 31.93 11.38 31.26
C PRO A 3 32.10 11.22 29.74
N GLU A 4 33.31 10.92 29.26
CA GLU A 4 33.55 10.62 27.84
C GLU A 4 32.97 9.27 27.42
N THR A 5 32.97 8.28 28.32
CA THR A 5 32.35 6.97 28.10
C THR A 5 30.82 7.10 28.03
N LEU A 6 30.21 7.96 28.85
CA LEU A 6 28.77 8.24 28.80
C LEU A 6 28.38 9.01 27.52
N ARG A 7 29.22 9.95 27.06
CA ARG A 7 29.00 10.68 25.79
C ARG A 7 29.24 9.80 24.56
N ARG A 8 30.17 8.85 24.61
CA ARG A 8 30.32 7.83 23.56
C ARG A 8 29.14 6.86 23.54
N SER A 9 28.60 6.48 24.70
CA SER A 9 27.39 5.65 24.80
C SER A 9 26.15 6.38 24.26
N LEU A 10 25.99 7.68 24.54
CA LEU A 10 24.89 8.49 24.02
C LEU A 10 25.02 8.85 22.52
N ARG A 11 26.25 8.92 21.97
CA ARG A 11 26.46 9.01 20.51
C ARG A 11 26.33 7.65 19.82
N ALA A 12 26.61 6.55 20.50
CA ALA A 12 26.32 5.20 20.03
C ALA A 12 24.81 4.90 20.02
N HIS A 13 24.02 5.51 20.93
CA HIS A 13 22.55 5.49 20.87
C HIS A 13 21.93 6.46 19.86
N ARG A 14 22.74 7.32 19.22
CA ARG A 14 22.38 8.12 18.04
C ARG A 14 22.85 7.52 16.72
N ARG A 15 23.33 6.28 16.75
CA ARG A 15 23.34 5.37 15.61
C ARG A 15 22.33 4.26 15.93
N LEU A 16 21.05 4.58 15.77
CA LEU A 16 20.07 3.54 15.47
C LEU A 16 20.58 2.86 14.19
N THR A 17 21.25 1.74 14.41
CA THR A 17 21.73 0.84 13.40
C THR A 17 20.61 0.60 12.39
N TRP A 18 20.82 1.05 11.16
CA TRP A 18 20.09 0.66 9.95
C TRP A 18 20.26 -0.85 9.70
N ASN A 19 19.76 -1.68 10.61
CA ASN A 19 19.88 -3.11 10.51
C ASN A 19 18.48 -3.71 10.28
N ALA A 20 18.30 -4.24 9.07
CA ALA A 20 17.29 -5.20 8.60
C ALA A 20 16.02 -4.74 7.86
N HIS A 21 15.82 -3.48 7.46
CA HIS A 21 14.49 -3.07 7.00
C HIS A 21 14.49 -1.91 5.98
N GLY A 22 14.53 -2.23 4.68
CA GLY A 22 14.50 -1.29 3.55
C GLY A 22 13.25 -0.41 3.43
N LEU A 23 13.07 0.27 2.28
CA LEU A 23 11.98 1.24 2.05
C LEU A 23 10.59 0.69 2.43
N TYR A 24 10.30 -0.58 2.15
CA TYR A 24 9.06 -1.21 2.57
C TYR A 24 8.82 -1.15 4.07
N ALA A 25 9.85 -1.41 4.87
CA ALA A 25 9.76 -1.32 6.31
C ALA A 25 9.79 0.13 6.81
N TYR A 26 10.41 1.05 6.07
CA TYR A 26 10.22 2.49 6.29
C TYR A 26 8.75 2.87 6.11
N LEU A 27 8.14 2.54 4.97
CA LEU A 27 6.73 2.80 4.65
C LEU A 27 5.81 2.17 5.69
N ARG A 28 6.06 0.90 6.05
CA ARG A 28 5.33 0.19 7.11
C ARG A 28 5.50 0.84 8.48
N SER A 29 6.72 1.24 8.86
CA SER A 29 6.97 1.89 10.16
C SER A 29 6.26 3.24 10.26
N ARG A 30 6.19 4.00 9.16
CA ARG A 30 5.44 5.26 9.08
C ARG A 30 3.94 5.01 9.17
N ALA A 31 3.47 3.98 8.47
CA ALA A 31 2.09 3.56 8.50
C ALA A 31 1.70 3.14 9.95
N SER A 32 2.56 2.41 10.67
CA SER A 32 2.32 2.04 12.09
C SER A 32 2.45 3.18 13.10
N GLN A 33 3.06 4.31 12.72
CA GLN A 33 3.17 5.50 13.59
C GLN A 33 1.93 6.40 13.54
N SER A 34 1.02 6.18 12.58
CA SER A 34 -0.25 6.90 12.49
C SER A 34 -1.36 5.99 13.04
N PRO A 35 -1.70 6.07 14.34
CA PRO A 35 -2.73 5.22 14.94
C PRO A 35 -4.12 5.43 14.30
N GLU A 36 -4.29 6.54 13.57
CA GLU A 36 -5.54 6.91 12.90
C GLU A 36 -5.71 6.24 11.54
N ASN A 37 -4.64 5.70 10.94
CA ASN A 37 -4.69 5.11 9.61
C ASN A 37 -4.63 3.58 9.72
N PRO A 38 -5.70 2.86 9.34
CA PRO A 38 -5.66 1.41 9.26
C PRO A 38 -4.59 0.95 8.26
N VAL A 39 -3.70 0.09 8.72
CA VAL A 39 -2.61 -0.50 7.93
C VAL A 39 -2.54 -1.98 8.21
N PHE A 40 -2.59 -2.79 7.16
CA PHE A 40 -2.59 -4.24 7.30
C PHE A 40 -2.03 -4.92 6.06
N ASP A 41 -1.58 -6.16 6.23
CA ASP A 41 -1.19 -7.00 5.11
C ASP A 41 -2.43 -7.66 4.51
N LEU A 42 -2.56 -7.62 3.18
CA LEU A 42 -3.65 -8.30 2.48
C LEU A 42 -3.61 -9.81 2.78
N GLY A 43 -4.74 -10.39 3.18
CA GLY A 43 -4.84 -11.79 3.63
C GLY A 43 -4.18 -12.13 4.98
N ARG A 44 -3.62 -11.17 5.73
CA ARG A 44 -2.98 -11.42 7.04
C ARG A 44 -3.48 -10.46 8.11
N PHE A 45 -4.71 -10.69 8.58
CA PHE A 45 -5.33 -9.95 9.67
C PHE A 45 -6.11 -10.88 10.59
N TRP A 46 -6.26 -10.48 11.86
CA TRP A 46 -6.80 -11.32 12.92
C TRP A 46 -8.30 -11.63 12.77
N SER A 47 -9.07 -10.71 12.22
CA SER A 47 -10.52 -10.88 12.03
C SER A 47 -11.00 -10.14 10.79
N ARG A 48 -11.71 -10.84 9.90
CA ARG A 48 -12.33 -10.24 8.72
C ARG A 48 -13.58 -9.43 9.05
N ASP A 49 -14.20 -9.73 10.18
CA ASP A 49 -15.47 -9.12 10.59
C ASP A 49 -15.26 -7.90 11.50
N ALA A 50 -14.03 -7.66 11.97
CA ALA A 50 -13.70 -6.47 12.72
C ALA A 50 -13.86 -5.21 11.87
N THR A 51 -14.38 -4.14 12.47
CA THR A 51 -14.50 -2.82 11.85
C THR A 51 -13.11 -2.30 11.46
N CYS A 52 -12.97 -1.87 10.21
CA CYS A 52 -11.76 -1.27 9.66
C CYS A 52 -11.98 0.22 9.36
N LEU A 53 -13.15 0.57 8.81
CA LEU A 53 -13.59 1.94 8.60
C LEU A 53 -14.88 2.20 9.35
N GLU A 54 -14.93 3.31 10.08
CA GLU A 54 -16.12 3.77 10.79
C GLU A 54 -17.13 4.40 9.83
N ALA A 55 -18.39 4.50 10.26
CA ALA A 55 -19.44 5.12 9.47
C ALA A 55 -19.10 6.58 9.11
N GLY A 56 -19.22 6.94 7.82
CA GLY A 56 -18.91 8.28 7.32
C GLY A 56 -17.43 8.56 7.05
N SER A 57 -16.52 7.63 7.38
CA SER A 57 -15.12 7.73 6.97
C SER A 57 -14.98 7.63 5.45
N ARG A 58 -14.11 8.46 4.86
CA ARG A 58 -13.78 8.43 3.43
C ARG A 58 -12.26 8.38 3.26
N CYS A 59 -11.76 7.24 2.78
CA CYS A 59 -10.33 6.98 2.66
C CYS A 59 -9.93 6.68 1.22
N ALA A 60 -8.78 7.21 0.80
CA ALA A 60 -8.05 6.70 -0.35
C ALA A 60 -7.33 5.41 0.02
N VAL A 61 -7.03 4.59 -0.97
CA VAL A 61 -6.33 3.31 -0.79
C VAL A 61 -4.90 3.45 -1.30
N VAL A 62 -3.94 3.07 -0.46
CA VAL A 62 -2.55 2.86 -0.87
C VAL A 62 -2.22 1.38 -0.75
N VAL A 63 -1.61 0.81 -1.78
CA VAL A 63 -1.14 -0.58 -1.77
C VAL A 63 0.36 -0.61 -2.04
N TYR A 64 1.10 -1.30 -1.17
CA TYR A 64 2.54 -1.50 -1.28
C TYR A 64 2.84 -2.95 -1.60
N PHE A 65 3.59 -3.19 -2.67
CA PHE A 65 4.13 -4.49 -3.06
C PHE A 65 5.61 -4.54 -2.71
N LEU A 66 6.04 -5.65 -2.11
CA LEU A 66 7.44 -5.98 -1.86
C LEU A 66 7.86 -7.16 -2.74
N PHE A 67 9.02 -7.03 -3.38
CA PHE A 67 9.59 -8.04 -4.26
C PHE A 67 11.04 -8.36 -3.86
N GLU A 68 11.41 -9.61 -4.07
CA GLU A 68 12.75 -10.12 -3.79
C GLU A 68 13.82 -9.55 -4.75
N SER A 69 13.45 -9.22 -5.99
CA SER A 69 14.38 -8.77 -7.03
C SER A 69 13.72 -7.82 -8.05
N ALA A 70 14.55 -7.06 -8.77
CA ALA A 70 14.11 -6.15 -9.85
C ALA A 70 13.37 -6.89 -10.97
N GLY A 71 13.89 -8.08 -11.35
CA GLY A 71 13.30 -8.90 -12.41
C GLY A 71 11.91 -9.40 -12.01
N HIS A 72 11.76 -9.84 -10.76
CA HIS A 72 10.48 -10.27 -10.24
C HIS A 72 9.46 -9.12 -10.15
N MET A 73 9.91 -7.95 -9.67
CA MET A 73 9.10 -6.73 -9.68
C MET A 73 8.62 -6.40 -11.10
N SER A 74 9.53 -6.39 -12.07
CA SER A 74 9.21 -6.02 -13.46
C SER A 74 8.18 -6.96 -14.08
N GLN A 75 8.38 -8.27 -13.93
CA GLN A 75 7.47 -9.30 -14.44
C GLN A 75 6.07 -9.23 -13.81
N CYS A 76 6.01 -9.11 -12.48
CA CYS A 76 4.75 -8.98 -11.76
C CYS A 76 4.04 -7.67 -12.13
N TRP A 77 4.80 -6.57 -12.21
CA TRP A 77 4.27 -5.26 -12.53
C TRP A 77 3.65 -5.19 -13.92
N GLU A 78 4.30 -5.72 -14.97
CA GLU A 78 3.74 -5.75 -16.33
C GLU A 78 2.37 -6.45 -16.40
N SER A 79 2.17 -7.47 -15.56
CA SER A 79 0.92 -8.21 -15.49
C SER A 79 -0.13 -7.44 -14.67
N LEU A 80 0.28 -6.90 -13.52
CA LEU A 80 -0.58 -6.15 -12.60
C LEU A 80 -1.07 -4.82 -13.20
N GLU A 81 -0.21 -4.10 -13.91
CA GLU A 81 -0.53 -2.83 -14.55
C GLU A 81 -1.73 -2.96 -15.48
N ARG A 82 -1.78 -4.05 -16.27
CA ARG A 82 -2.88 -4.33 -17.18
C ARG A 82 -4.17 -4.79 -16.49
N SER A 83 -4.08 -5.20 -15.23
CA SER A 83 -5.23 -5.69 -14.47
C SER A 83 -5.85 -4.62 -13.56
N LEU A 84 -5.24 -3.44 -13.40
CA LEU A 84 -5.83 -2.42 -12.51
C LEU A 84 -7.23 -2.02 -13.00
N ALA A 85 -8.18 -2.02 -12.07
CA ALA A 85 -9.56 -1.64 -12.32
C ALA A 85 -9.80 -0.14 -12.10
N VAL A 86 -9.00 0.45 -11.21
CA VAL A 86 -9.12 1.85 -10.77
C VAL A 86 -7.81 2.56 -11.08
N ASP A 87 -7.93 3.81 -11.52
CA ASP A 87 -6.78 4.69 -11.75
C ASP A 87 -5.86 4.76 -10.54
N ALA A 88 -4.55 4.74 -10.77
CA ALA A 88 -3.56 4.86 -9.70
C ALA A 88 -2.33 5.68 -10.13
N ASP A 89 -1.81 6.48 -9.20
CA ASP A 89 -0.42 6.92 -9.25
C ASP A 89 0.46 5.74 -8.82
N VAL A 90 1.42 5.38 -9.65
CA VAL A 90 2.38 4.30 -9.46
C VAL A 90 3.72 4.89 -9.09
N TYR A 91 4.34 4.33 -8.05
CA TYR A 91 5.68 4.69 -7.62
C TYR A 91 6.55 3.44 -7.56
N HIS A 92 7.58 3.38 -8.40
CA HIS A 92 8.59 2.33 -8.34
C HIS A 92 9.68 2.70 -7.35
N PHE A 93 10.25 1.70 -6.69
CA PHE A 93 11.35 1.91 -5.78
C PHE A 93 12.41 0.85 -5.98
N SER A 94 13.59 1.33 -6.39
CA SER A 94 14.80 0.53 -6.46
C SER A 94 15.69 0.86 -5.26
N PRO A 95 16.28 -0.13 -4.58
CA PRO A 95 17.33 0.15 -3.61
C PRO A 95 18.47 0.90 -4.31
N GLY A 96 18.83 2.09 -3.80
CA GLY A 96 20.06 2.75 -4.21
C GLY A 96 21.30 1.96 -3.75
N ASP A 97 22.48 2.35 -4.26
CA ASP A 97 23.79 1.67 -4.09
C ASP A 97 24.17 1.28 -2.64
N ASP A 98 23.51 1.83 -1.61
CA ASP A 98 23.91 1.69 -0.20
C ASP A 98 22.88 1.01 0.73
N CYS A 99 21.77 0.44 0.25
CA CYS A 99 20.79 -0.14 1.18
C CYS A 99 20.17 -1.47 0.71
N MET A 100 20.36 -2.49 1.54
CA MET A 100 19.68 -3.80 1.59
C MET A 100 18.15 -3.67 1.75
N GLY A 101 17.46 -3.12 0.75
CA GLY A 101 16.02 -2.98 0.70
C GLY A 101 15.44 -3.72 -0.49
N GLY A 102 14.38 -4.51 -0.28
CA GLY A 102 13.67 -5.16 -1.38
C GLY A 102 13.08 -4.13 -2.36
N TYR A 103 12.85 -4.58 -3.59
CA TYR A 103 12.23 -3.79 -4.64
C TYR A 103 10.76 -3.59 -4.30
N ALA A 104 10.22 -2.40 -4.53
CA ALA A 104 8.85 -2.13 -4.14
C ALA A 104 8.08 -1.32 -5.18
N VAL A 105 6.77 -1.47 -5.17
CA VAL A 105 5.84 -0.63 -5.91
C VAL A 105 4.79 -0.11 -4.94
N ALA A 106 4.50 1.20 -4.97
CA ALA A 106 3.32 1.75 -4.32
C ALA A 106 2.28 2.16 -5.36
N LEU A 107 1.04 1.77 -5.13
CA LEU A 107 -0.13 2.23 -5.85
C LEU A 107 -0.93 3.15 -4.95
N LEU A 108 -1.08 4.40 -5.35
CA LEU A 108 -2.02 5.33 -4.74
C LEU A 108 -3.23 5.46 -5.65
N PHE A 109 -4.32 4.81 -5.27
CA PHE A 109 -5.54 4.82 -6.07
C PHE A 109 -6.23 6.17 -6.04
N SER A 110 -6.91 6.49 -7.15
CA SER A 110 -7.59 7.75 -7.34
C SER A 110 -8.64 8.01 -6.24
N HIS A 111 -8.60 9.23 -5.71
CA HIS A 111 -9.58 9.71 -4.72
C HIS A 111 -11.03 9.79 -5.25
N LEU A 112 -11.21 9.62 -6.57
CA LEU A 112 -12.52 9.49 -7.20
C LEU A 112 -13.18 8.14 -6.89
N ALA A 113 -12.40 7.12 -6.53
CA ALA A 113 -12.85 5.85 -6.00
C ALA A 113 -12.39 5.69 -4.54
N PRO A 114 -12.98 6.42 -3.58
CA PRO A 114 -12.67 6.25 -2.17
C PRO A 114 -13.39 5.02 -1.59
N LEU A 115 -12.84 4.46 -0.52
CA LEU A 115 -13.62 3.58 0.35
C LEU A 115 -14.44 4.44 1.32
N ILE A 116 -15.71 4.07 1.50
CA ILE A 116 -16.65 4.77 2.36
C ILE A 116 -17.17 3.80 3.43
N GLY A 117 -16.96 4.17 4.70
CA GLY A 117 -17.38 3.35 5.84
C GLY A 117 -18.89 3.44 6.14
N PRO A 118 -19.44 2.49 6.92
CA PRO A 118 -18.69 1.51 7.70
C PRO A 118 -18.26 0.29 6.86
N MET A 119 -17.02 -0.16 7.05
CA MET A 119 -16.48 -1.36 6.39
C MET A 119 -15.68 -2.21 7.38
N THR A 120 -15.81 -3.53 7.26
CA THR A 120 -14.95 -4.49 7.97
C THR A 120 -13.65 -4.73 7.19
N TYR A 121 -12.63 -5.33 7.82
CA TYR A 121 -11.40 -5.70 7.12
C TYR A 121 -11.65 -6.59 5.90
N GLY A 122 -12.60 -7.52 5.97
CA GLY A 122 -12.98 -8.37 4.85
C GLY A 122 -13.58 -7.59 3.67
N LYS A 123 -14.42 -6.58 3.94
CA LYS A 123 -14.98 -5.70 2.90
C LYS A 123 -13.89 -4.81 2.28
N VAL A 124 -12.98 -4.27 3.09
CA VAL A 124 -11.85 -3.48 2.60
C VAL A 124 -10.93 -4.35 1.73
N GLU A 125 -10.56 -5.54 2.20
CA GLU A 125 -9.76 -6.49 1.42
C GLU A 125 -10.41 -6.79 0.06
N GLN A 126 -11.71 -7.07 0.04
CA GLN A 126 -12.44 -7.34 -1.19
C GLN A 126 -12.45 -6.13 -2.14
N ALA A 127 -12.65 -4.92 -1.63
CA ALA A 127 -12.60 -3.71 -2.44
C ALA A 127 -11.19 -3.48 -3.02
N VAL A 128 -10.13 -3.70 -2.22
CA VAL A 128 -8.74 -3.61 -2.70
C VAL A 128 -8.46 -4.65 -3.77
N GLN A 129 -8.95 -5.88 -3.61
CA GLN A 129 -8.84 -6.92 -4.64
C GLN A 129 -9.49 -6.47 -5.96
N HIS A 130 -10.66 -5.85 -5.89
CA HIS A 130 -11.34 -5.30 -7.06
C HIS A 130 -10.54 -4.16 -7.69
N TYR A 131 -9.90 -3.29 -6.90
CA TYR A 131 -9.05 -2.21 -7.44
C TYR A 131 -7.87 -2.77 -8.24
N LEU A 132 -7.37 -3.94 -7.82
CA LEU A 132 -6.34 -4.72 -8.51
C LEU A 132 -6.89 -5.60 -9.65
N GLY A 133 -8.18 -5.48 -9.96
CA GLY A 133 -8.91 -6.19 -11.01
C GLY A 133 -9.09 -7.69 -10.78
N TRP A 134 -9.17 -8.10 -9.52
CA TRP A 134 -9.36 -9.51 -9.18
C TRP A 134 -10.55 -9.70 -8.24
N CYS A 135 -11.26 -10.82 -8.40
CA CYS A 135 -12.29 -11.23 -7.46
C CYS A 135 -12.27 -12.75 -7.26
N SER A 136 -12.17 -13.15 -5.98
CA SER A 136 -12.23 -14.55 -5.55
C SER A 136 -13.51 -15.30 -5.98
N LYS A 137 -14.61 -14.59 -6.28
CA LYS A 137 -15.88 -15.20 -6.69
C LYS A 137 -15.97 -15.46 -8.20
N LEU A 138 -15.18 -14.76 -9.01
CA LEU A 138 -15.25 -14.84 -10.47
C LEU A 138 -14.13 -15.66 -11.08
N ASP A 139 -12.95 -15.54 -10.49
CA ASP A 139 -11.74 -16.06 -11.12
C ASP A 139 -11.15 -17.20 -10.27
N SER A 140 -11.07 -18.38 -10.87
CA SER A 140 -10.27 -19.49 -10.31
C SER A 140 -8.77 -19.24 -10.48
N ASN A 141 -8.38 -18.27 -11.31
CA ASN A 141 -6.99 -17.95 -11.53
C ASN A 141 -6.39 -17.28 -10.29
N TYR A 142 -5.10 -17.58 -10.14
CA TYR A 142 -4.25 -17.02 -9.11
C TYR A 142 -4.16 -15.50 -9.31
N PRO A 143 -4.42 -14.68 -8.28
CA PRO A 143 -4.30 -13.22 -8.40
C PRO A 143 -2.85 -12.82 -8.69
N LEU A 144 -2.65 -12.02 -9.74
CA LEU A 144 -1.34 -11.63 -10.26
C LEU A 144 -0.44 -10.92 -9.23
N TRP A 145 -1.04 -10.24 -8.26
CA TRP A 145 -0.32 -9.53 -7.21
C TRP A 145 0.24 -10.45 -6.11
N LYS A 146 -0.15 -11.72 -6.05
CA LYS A 146 0.35 -12.66 -5.03
C LYS A 146 1.77 -13.15 -5.27
N ASP A 147 2.31 -12.87 -6.45
CA ASP A 147 3.73 -13.11 -6.73
C ASP A 147 4.64 -12.16 -5.91
N ALA A 148 4.10 -11.04 -5.40
CA ALA A 148 4.81 -10.21 -4.43
C ALA A 148 5.05 -10.99 -3.11
N GLU A 149 6.25 -10.84 -2.53
CA GLU A 149 6.61 -11.38 -1.21
C GLU A 149 5.59 -10.92 -0.17
N ARG A 150 5.14 -9.67 -0.32
CA ARG A 150 4.18 -9.06 0.59
C ARG A 150 3.38 -7.94 -0.04
N VAL A 151 2.12 -7.85 0.37
CA VAL A 151 1.19 -6.79 -0.04
C VAL A 151 0.63 -6.10 1.21
N THR A 152 0.94 -4.82 1.41
CA THR A 152 0.40 -3.99 2.50
C THR A 152 -0.63 -3.01 1.95
N VAL A 153 -1.75 -2.88 2.65
CA VAL A 153 -2.77 -1.85 2.44
C VAL A 153 -2.62 -0.79 3.52
N GLU A 154 -2.62 0.49 3.12
CA GLU A 154 -2.78 1.64 4.01
C GLU A 154 -4.01 2.43 3.57
N LEU A 155 -4.92 2.69 4.50
CA LEU A 155 -6.08 3.54 4.27
C LEU A 155 -5.75 4.97 4.67
N LEU A 156 -5.88 5.89 3.71
CA LEU A 156 -5.49 7.29 3.87
C LEU A 156 -6.73 8.18 3.94
N PRO A 157 -7.09 8.70 5.13
CA PRO A 157 -8.14 9.69 5.26
C PRO A 157 -7.85 10.90 4.38
N ARG A 158 -8.90 11.42 3.70
CA ARG A 158 -8.75 12.55 2.77
C ARG A 158 -8.08 13.77 3.42
N THR A 159 -8.36 14.00 4.70
CA THR A 159 -7.80 15.11 5.49
C THR A 159 -6.29 15.01 5.71
N GLN A 160 -5.73 13.81 5.69
CA GLN A 160 -4.32 13.56 5.99
C GLN A 160 -3.43 13.43 4.74
N LYS A 161 -3.99 13.51 3.53
CA LYS A 161 -3.26 13.26 2.28
C LYS A 161 -1.98 14.09 2.14
N MET A 162 -2.03 15.38 2.49
CA MET A 162 -0.87 16.27 2.40
C MET A 162 0.23 15.91 3.40
N GLU A 163 -0.13 15.59 4.64
CA GLU A 163 0.83 15.17 5.67
C GLU A 163 1.44 13.82 5.33
N TRP A 164 0.63 12.91 4.81
CA TRP A 164 1.08 11.61 4.33
C TRP A 164 2.13 11.72 3.23
N TYR A 165 1.93 12.61 2.25
CA TYR A 165 2.93 12.89 1.20
C TYR A 165 4.20 13.48 1.77
N LYS A 166 4.10 14.52 2.61
CA LYS A 166 5.28 15.14 3.23
C LYS A 166 6.11 14.13 4.02
N ALA A 167 5.45 13.24 4.76
CA ALA A 167 6.11 12.20 5.53
C ALA A 167 6.87 11.18 4.67
N ARG A 168 6.57 11.11 3.37
CA ARG A 168 7.13 10.15 2.40
C ARG A 168 7.77 10.82 1.19
N GLU A 169 7.92 12.15 1.21
CA GLU A 169 8.40 12.94 0.08
C GLU A 169 9.74 12.42 -0.44
N ARG A 170 10.66 12.04 0.47
CA ARG A 170 11.95 11.46 0.10
C ARG A 170 11.84 10.16 -0.72
N ALA A 171 10.78 9.38 -0.52
CA ALA A 171 10.54 8.18 -1.32
C ALA A 171 9.87 8.53 -2.66
N PHE A 172 9.04 9.57 -2.69
CA PHE A 172 8.24 9.95 -3.86
C PHE A 172 8.83 11.09 -4.71
N SER A 173 10.02 11.58 -4.36
CA SER A 173 10.59 12.78 -4.96
C SER A 173 11.26 12.55 -6.31
N ASP A 174 11.49 11.29 -6.71
CA ASP A 174 12.06 10.98 -8.02
C ASP A 174 10.94 11.00 -9.08
N PRO A 175 10.99 11.94 -10.04
CA PRO A 175 9.98 12.03 -11.08
C PRO A 175 10.04 10.88 -12.09
N GLU A 176 11.17 10.19 -12.27
CA GLU A 176 11.27 9.04 -13.18
C GLU A 176 10.53 7.80 -12.63
N ASP A 177 10.43 7.72 -11.31
CA ASP A 177 9.76 6.65 -10.59
C ASP A 177 8.23 6.84 -10.49
N LYS A 178 7.72 8.02 -10.84
CA LYS A 178 6.27 8.31 -10.81
C LYS A 178 5.62 8.09 -12.18
N ARG A 179 4.61 7.23 -12.23
CA ARG A 179 3.76 7.03 -13.42
C ARG A 179 2.28 7.09 -13.06
N PHE A 180 1.45 7.37 -14.05
CA PHE A 180 -0.01 7.25 -13.91
C PHE A 180 -0.47 6.02 -14.69
N CYS A 181 -1.25 5.16 -14.04
CA CYS A 181 -1.88 4.00 -14.67
C CYS A 181 -3.40 4.21 -14.67
N ALA A 182 -4.00 4.18 -15.85
CA ALA A 182 -5.46 4.23 -16.01
C ALA A 182 -6.07 2.87 -15.66
N GLY A 183 -7.16 2.88 -14.91
CA GLY A 183 -7.94 1.69 -14.61
C GLY A 183 -8.74 1.24 -15.84
N SER A 184 -8.79 -0.07 -16.05
CA SER A 184 -9.57 -0.70 -17.11
C SER A 184 -11.04 -0.98 -16.73
N GLY A 185 -11.41 -0.67 -15.48
CA GLY A 185 -12.67 -1.10 -14.89
C GLY A 185 -12.65 -2.56 -14.45
N PHE A 186 -13.64 -2.95 -13.65
CA PHE A 186 -13.81 -4.34 -13.22
C PHE A 186 -15.29 -4.65 -13.07
N HIS A 187 -15.73 -5.78 -13.62
CA HIS A 187 -17.11 -6.21 -13.58
C HIS A 187 -17.26 -7.46 -12.69
N CYS A 188 -17.65 -7.29 -11.42
CA CYS A 188 -18.05 -8.42 -10.58
C CYS A 188 -19.46 -8.88 -11.02
N ARG A 189 -19.59 -10.06 -11.68
CA ARG A 189 -20.90 -10.56 -12.19
C ARG A 189 -21.92 -10.87 -11.10
N THR A 190 -21.46 -11.13 -9.88
CA THR A 190 -22.32 -11.35 -8.70
C THR A 190 -22.05 -10.21 -7.73
N PRO A 191 -23.03 -9.38 -7.33
CA PRO A 191 -22.78 -8.23 -6.46
C PRO A 191 -21.92 -8.65 -5.28
N CYS A 192 -20.72 -8.09 -5.26
CA CYS A 192 -19.75 -8.33 -4.23
C CYS A 192 -20.13 -7.38 -3.07
N ASP A 193 -20.43 -7.91 -1.87
CA ASP A 193 -20.81 -7.07 -0.71
C ASP A 193 -19.71 -6.05 -0.40
N GLY A 194 -19.97 -4.78 -0.72
CA GLY A 194 -18.94 -3.73 -0.65
C GLY A 194 -18.71 -2.99 -1.97
N GLU A 195 -19.42 -3.34 -3.04
CA GLU A 195 -19.58 -2.48 -4.22
C GLU A 195 -20.45 -1.25 -3.88
N ALA A 196 -19.90 -0.36 -3.06
CA ALA A 196 -20.22 1.06 -3.19
C ALA A 196 -19.44 1.61 -4.40
N MET A 197 -19.66 1.00 -5.56
CA MET A 197 -19.22 1.50 -6.85
C MET A 197 -20.49 1.75 -7.66
N ASP A 198 -21.31 2.68 -7.17
CA ASP A 198 -22.01 3.60 -8.08
C ASP A 198 -20.89 4.37 -8.81
N LEU A 199 -20.25 3.68 -9.76
CA LEU A 199 -19.55 4.30 -10.86
C LEU A 199 -20.64 5.08 -11.58
N LEU A 200 -20.74 6.34 -11.20
CA LEU A 200 -21.66 7.32 -11.75
C LEU A 200 -21.77 7.08 -13.25
N GLY A 201 -22.98 6.75 -13.70
CA GLY A 201 -23.38 7.07 -15.06
C GLY A 201 -23.17 8.58 -15.23
N LEU A 202 -22.08 8.91 -15.91
CA LEU A 202 -21.85 10.18 -16.60
C LEU A 202 -21.78 9.86 -18.09
#